data_AF-A0A6N6SZZ8-F1
#
_entry.id   AF-A0A6N6SZZ8-F1
#
_cell.length_a   1.000
_cell.length_b   1.000
_cell.length_c   1.000
_cell.angle_alpha   90.00
_cell.angle_beta   90.00
_cell.angle_gamma   90.00
#
_symmetry.space_group_name_H-M   'P 1'
#
loop_
_entity.id
_entity.type
_entity.pdbx_description
1 polymer ?
#
loop_
_entity_poly.entity_id
_entity_poly.type
_entity_poly.pdbx_seq_one_letter_code
_entity_poly.pdbx_strand_id
1 'polypeptide(L)'
;MLATVQKPESLLNEFGVEMGPGGLVVLSDMDKAEHAYIYHSRIPVALTAFAIVSPAFAKGRFPKTRLVDLIAKAPSMDAMEKLALAAVVGVDNLGAIDATRFTAQLRHIIDHYGLGKFFMPGRPACHGIDVRPGGIDYHTDQTDPPAMAAWRKAYKDEPPVRQMLIATILWLYNSDEKLIKKFWLHRLPCGWHAADAVNTLKHNDALRDWAQLIALYSGW
;
A
#
# COMPACT_ATOMS: atom_id res chain seq x y z
N MET A 1 26.91 -6.74 -24.08
CA MET A 1 26.86 -5.54 -23.21
C MET A 1 25.92 -5.91 -22.06
N LEU A 2 26.46 -6.34 -20.92
CA LEU A 2 25.63 -6.68 -19.76
C LEU A 2 25.05 -5.37 -19.23
N ALA A 3 23.74 -5.19 -19.33
CA ALA A 3 23.06 -4.08 -18.69
C ALA A 3 23.39 -4.14 -17.19
N THR A 4 23.99 -3.08 -16.66
CA THR A 4 24.19 -2.92 -15.23
C THR A 4 22.83 -3.09 -14.58
N VAL A 5 22.63 -4.18 -13.83
CA VAL A 5 21.37 -4.39 -13.10
C VAL A 5 21.28 -3.24 -12.10
N GLN A 6 20.42 -2.27 -12.41
CA GLN A 6 20.15 -1.16 -11.52
C GLN A 6 19.61 -1.74 -10.21
N LYS A 7 20.27 -1.36 -9.13
CA LYS A 7 20.04 -1.88 -7.79
C LYS A 7 19.04 -0.96 -7.08
N PRO A 8 18.03 -1.47 -6.36
CA PRO A 8 17.09 -0.65 -5.59
C PRO A 8 17.75 0.44 -4.75
N GLU A 9 18.96 0.17 -4.25
CA GLU A 9 19.81 1.06 -3.47
C GLU A 9 20.20 2.34 -4.24
N SER A 10 20.34 2.30 -5.56
CA SER A 10 20.65 3.52 -6.33
C SER A 10 19.51 4.53 -6.27
N LEU A 11 18.26 4.04 -6.28
CA LEU A 11 17.09 4.91 -6.15
C LEU A 11 16.98 5.52 -4.75
N LEU A 12 17.32 4.76 -3.70
CA LEU A 12 17.31 5.27 -2.32
C LEU A 12 18.37 6.36 -2.11
N ASN A 13 19.56 6.18 -2.69
CA ASN A 13 20.63 7.19 -2.61
C ASN A 13 20.23 8.52 -3.26
N GLU A 14 19.38 8.50 -4.29
CA GLU A 14 18.81 9.72 -4.90
C GLU A 14 17.92 10.52 -3.92
N PHE A 15 17.37 9.86 -2.89
CA PHE A 15 16.59 10.49 -1.82
C PHE A 15 17.42 10.86 -0.59
N GLY A 16 18.74 10.65 -0.60
CA GLY A 16 19.56 10.80 0.62
C GLY A 16 19.32 9.69 1.66
N VAL A 17 18.91 8.51 1.19
CA VAL A 17 18.64 7.33 2.01
C VAL A 17 19.61 6.21 1.63
N GLU A 18 20.12 5.51 2.62
CA GLU A 18 20.94 4.31 2.42
C GLU A 18 20.37 3.10 3.16
N MET A 19 20.68 1.91 2.65
CA MET A 19 20.47 0.65 3.36
C MET A 19 21.72 0.36 4.20
N GLY A 20 21.61 0.61 5.50
CA GLY A 20 22.65 0.28 6.47
C GLY A 20 22.77 -1.21 6.77
N PRO A 21 23.76 -1.62 7.59
CA PRO A 21 23.96 -3.00 8.00
C PRO A 21 22.68 -3.61 8.59
N GLY A 22 22.37 -4.85 8.21
CA GLY A 22 21.15 -5.55 8.65
C GLY A 22 19.86 -5.10 7.95
N GLY A 23 19.96 -4.36 6.85
CA GLY A 23 18.79 -3.93 6.06
C GLY A 23 18.05 -2.74 6.66
N LEU A 24 18.68 -2.01 7.59
CA LEU A 24 18.11 -0.84 8.23
C LEU A 24 18.19 0.37 7.30
N VAL A 25 17.06 0.99 7.03
CA VAL A 25 17.00 2.26 6.28
C VAL A 25 17.54 3.39 7.16
N VAL A 26 18.44 4.21 6.63
CA VAL A 26 18.99 5.40 7.32
C VAL A 26 18.98 6.61 6.41
N LEU A 27 18.82 7.81 6.98
CA LEU A 27 19.06 9.07 6.28
C LEU A 27 20.59 9.32 6.25
N SER A 28 21.19 9.22 5.07
CA SER A 28 22.65 9.39 4.90
C SER A 28 23.05 10.80 4.45
N ASP A 29 22.13 11.51 3.80
CA ASP A 29 22.33 12.87 3.30
C ASP A 29 21.07 13.71 3.57
N MET A 30 21.10 14.46 4.67
CA MET A 30 19.95 15.25 5.13
C MET A 30 19.57 16.36 4.15
N ASP A 31 20.55 17.06 3.57
CA ASP A 31 20.28 18.13 2.61
C ASP A 31 19.61 17.57 1.35
N LYS A 32 20.10 16.44 0.86
CA LYS A 32 19.46 15.74 -0.25
C LYS A 32 18.06 15.24 0.12
N ALA A 33 17.87 14.65 1.30
CA ALA A 33 16.56 14.17 1.75
C ALA A 33 15.52 15.30 1.84
N GLU A 34 15.95 16.49 2.26
CA GLU A 34 15.10 17.68 2.35
C GLU A 34 14.75 18.26 0.97
N HIS A 35 15.75 18.39 0.08
CA HIS A 35 15.64 19.23 -1.11
C HIS A 35 15.55 18.48 -2.44
N ALA A 36 15.86 17.18 -2.48
CA ALA A 36 15.82 16.41 -3.73
C ALA A 36 14.43 16.44 -4.36
N TYR A 37 14.40 16.56 -5.69
CA TYR A 37 13.17 16.41 -6.45
C TYR A 37 12.71 14.95 -6.43
N ILE A 38 11.46 14.73 -6.04
CA ILE A 38 10.86 13.38 -5.97
C ILE A 38 9.76 13.31 -7.02
N TYR A 39 10.03 12.57 -8.09
CA TYR A 39 9.06 12.32 -9.14
C TYR A 39 7.85 11.56 -8.58
N HIS A 40 6.66 11.80 -9.12
CA HIS A 40 5.40 11.39 -8.47
C HIS A 40 5.22 9.88 -8.32
N SER A 41 5.77 9.06 -9.22
CA SER A 41 5.78 7.58 -9.08
C SER A 41 6.72 7.09 -7.98
N ARG A 42 7.71 7.90 -7.58
CA ARG A 42 8.70 7.58 -6.54
C ARG A 42 8.23 7.94 -5.13
N ILE A 43 7.14 8.70 -5.00
CA ILE A 43 6.60 9.14 -3.70
C ILE A 43 6.35 7.96 -2.75
N PRO A 44 5.77 6.81 -3.17
CA PRO A 44 5.60 5.65 -2.28
C PRO A 44 6.92 5.15 -1.69
N VAL A 45 7.99 5.09 -2.48
CA VAL A 45 9.32 4.66 -2.02
C VAL A 45 9.90 5.66 -1.04
N ALA A 46 10.03 6.93 -1.44
CA ALA A 46 10.69 7.96 -0.65
C ALA A 46 9.95 8.23 0.66
N LEU A 47 8.62 8.34 0.62
CA LEU A 47 7.82 8.58 1.83
C LEU A 47 7.92 7.39 2.79
N THR A 48 7.82 6.15 2.30
CA THR A 48 7.95 4.96 3.15
C THR A 48 9.33 4.90 3.80
N ALA A 49 10.40 5.13 3.04
CA ALA A 49 11.77 5.17 3.55
C ALA A 49 11.94 6.23 4.65
N PHE A 50 11.51 7.47 4.38
CA PHE A 50 11.57 8.55 5.36
C PHE A 50 10.74 8.26 6.60
N ALA A 51 9.53 7.70 6.45
CA ALA A 51 8.63 7.42 7.56
C ALA A 51 9.12 6.25 8.44
N ILE A 52 9.87 5.30 7.88
CA ILE A 52 10.53 4.24 8.66
C ILE A 52 11.60 4.81 9.59
N VAL A 53 12.35 5.82 9.13
CA VAL A 53 13.43 6.48 9.89
C VAL A 53 12.86 7.51 10.86
N SER A 54 12.03 8.44 10.36
CA SER A 54 11.41 9.52 11.11
C SER A 54 10.06 9.92 10.51
N PRO A 55 8.94 9.48 11.12
CA PRO A 55 7.60 9.89 10.70
C PRO A 55 7.41 11.42 10.72
N ALA A 56 8.09 12.12 11.64
CA ALA A 56 8.06 13.58 11.73
C ALA A 56 8.74 14.25 10.52
N PHE A 57 9.90 13.74 10.09
CA PHE A 57 10.58 14.21 8.89
C PHE A 57 9.72 13.96 7.64
N ALA A 58 9.18 12.76 7.49
CA ALA A 58 8.30 12.41 6.36
C ALA A 58 7.07 13.32 6.30
N LYS A 59 6.47 13.68 7.45
CA LYS A 59 5.40 14.67 7.54
C LYS A 59 5.84 16.07 7.10
N GLY A 60 7.01 16.52 7.52
CA GLY A 60 7.57 17.80 7.08
C GLY A 60 7.76 17.84 5.57
N ARG A 61 8.29 16.75 4.99
CA ARG A 61 8.57 16.64 3.55
C ARG A 61 7.32 16.44 2.69
N PHE A 62 6.28 15.79 3.21
CA PHE A 62 5.05 15.41 2.52
C PHE A 62 3.77 15.75 3.31
N PRO A 63 3.54 17.03 3.69
CA PRO A 63 2.57 17.40 4.72
C PRO A 63 1.10 17.15 4.38
N LYS A 64 0.79 16.92 3.09
CA LYS A 64 -0.58 16.73 2.59
C LYS A 64 -0.81 15.32 2.04
N THR A 65 0.19 14.46 2.08
CA THR A 65 0.11 13.13 1.47
C THR A 65 -0.57 12.16 2.43
N ARG A 66 -1.68 11.58 1.97
CA ARG A 66 -2.47 10.57 2.69
C ARG A 66 -2.10 9.17 2.23
N LEU A 67 -2.48 8.17 3.01
CA LEU A 67 -2.26 6.76 2.65
C LEU A 67 -2.83 6.41 1.26
N VAL A 68 -4.06 6.84 0.96
CA VAL A 68 -4.69 6.62 -0.36
C VAL A 68 -3.88 7.21 -1.51
N ASP A 69 -3.18 8.32 -1.27
CA ASP A 69 -2.39 8.98 -2.31
C ASP A 69 -1.14 8.15 -2.68
N LEU A 70 -0.59 7.36 -1.73
CA LEU A 70 0.47 6.39 -2.04
C LEU A 70 -0.04 5.24 -2.89
N ILE A 71 -1.21 4.73 -2.53
CA ILE A 71 -1.81 3.53 -3.14
C ILE A 71 -2.24 3.84 -4.58
N ALA A 72 -2.80 5.03 -4.80
CA ALA A 72 -3.15 5.54 -6.13
C ALA A 72 -1.93 5.66 -7.08
N LYS A 73 -0.70 5.71 -6.56
CA LYS A 73 0.53 5.75 -7.35
C LYS A 73 1.08 4.37 -7.71
N ALA A 74 0.58 3.31 -7.09
CA ALA A 74 1.09 1.95 -7.30
C ALA A 74 1.13 1.51 -8.79
N PRO A 75 0.09 1.78 -9.62
CA PRO A 75 0.13 1.44 -11.05
C PRO A 75 1.17 2.21 -11.85
N SER A 76 1.58 3.39 -11.37
CA SER A 76 2.57 4.24 -12.04
C SER A 76 4.01 3.89 -11.66
N MET A 77 4.21 2.98 -10.71
CA MET A 77 5.55 2.56 -10.31
C MET A 77 6.18 1.64 -11.36
N ASP A 78 7.39 1.96 -11.79
CA ASP A 78 8.19 1.04 -12.61
C ASP A 78 8.73 -0.15 -11.79
N ALA A 79 9.36 -1.10 -12.48
CA ALA A 79 9.92 -2.28 -11.82
C ALA A 79 10.98 -1.93 -10.75
N MET A 80 11.74 -0.85 -10.95
CA MET A 80 12.78 -0.45 -10.00
C MET A 80 12.17 0.20 -8.75
N GLU A 81 11.17 1.05 -8.92
CA GLU A 81 10.43 1.68 -7.83
C GLU A 81 9.72 0.63 -6.97
N LYS A 82 9.13 -0.40 -7.60
CA LYS A 82 8.52 -1.53 -6.90
C LYS A 82 9.52 -2.33 -6.08
N LEU A 83 10.68 -2.64 -6.66
CA LEU A 83 11.75 -3.34 -5.95
C LEU A 83 12.33 -2.49 -4.81
N ALA A 84 12.45 -1.17 -4.99
CA ALA A 84 12.90 -0.26 -3.94
C ALA A 84 11.91 -0.15 -2.79
N LEU A 85 10.60 -0.09 -3.06
CA LEU A 85 9.58 -0.12 -2.01
C LEU A 85 9.68 -1.41 -1.16
N ALA A 86 9.91 -2.55 -1.81
CA ALA A 86 10.10 -3.84 -1.15
C ALA A 86 11.42 -3.89 -0.34
N ALA A 87 12.52 -3.42 -0.91
CA ALA A 87 13.82 -3.39 -0.24
C ALA A 87 13.80 -2.54 1.03
N VAL A 88 13.12 -1.39 1.01
CA VAL A 88 12.95 -0.47 2.15
C VAL A 88 12.31 -1.15 3.37
N VAL A 89 11.53 -2.22 3.16
CA VAL A 89 10.88 -2.99 4.23
C VAL A 89 11.52 -4.36 4.47
N GLY A 90 12.73 -4.59 3.95
CA GLY A 90 13.48 -5.85 4.11
C GLY A 90 12.96 -7.01 3.27
N VAL A 91 12.40 -6.74 2.09
CA VAL A 91 12.00 -7.76 1.13
C VAL A 91 13.01 -7.80 -0.01
N ASP A 92 13.89 -8.81 0.04
CA ASP A 92 15.01 -8.94 -0.89
C ASP A 92 14.60 -9.39 -2.30
N ASN A 93 13.45 -10.04 -2.42
CA ASN A 93 12.97 -10.56 -3.69
C ASN A 93 11.44 -10.61 -3.75
N LEU A 94 10.84 -9.80 -4.63
CA LEU A 94 9.40 -9.86 -4.94
C LEU A 94 9.04 -11.03 -5.88
N GLY A 95 10.03 -11.62 -6.55
CA GLY A 95 9.81 -12.54 -7.65
C GLY A 95 9.21 -11.84 -8.87
N ALA A 96 8.44 -12.58 -9.66
CA ALA A 96 7.71 -12.01 -10.78
C ALA A 96 6.59 -11.09 -10.28
N ILE A 97 6.48 -9.89 -10.86
CA ILE A 97 5.39 -8.96 -10.61
C ILE A 97 4.24 -9.34 -11.54
N ASP A 98 3.39 -10.25 -11.09
CA ASP A 98 2.26 -10.78 -11.84
C ASP A 98 0.99 -10.92 -10.98
N ALA A 99 -0.14 -11.15 -11.64
CA ALA A 99 -1.43 -11.22 -10.97
C ALA A 99 -1.58 -12.45 -10.06
N THR A 100 -0.85 -13.54 -10.33
CA THR A 100 -0.85 -14.74 -9.48
C THR A 100 -0.20 -14.43 -8.14
N ARG A 101 0.98 -13.79 -8.17
CA ARG A 101 1.72 -13.35 -6.98
C ARG A 101 0.95 -12.31 -6.19
N PHE A 102 0.37 -11.33 -6.88
CA PHE A 102 -0.51 -10.37 -6.22
C PHE A 102 -1.71 -11.04 -5.55
N THR A 103 -2.41 -11.93 -6.24
CA THR A 103 -3.59 -12.63 -5.68
C THR A 103 -3.20 -13.48 -4.47
N ALA A 104 -2.04 -14.15 -4.52
CA ALA A 104 -1.51 -14.89 -3.39
C ALA A 104 -1.22 -13.96 -2.19
N GLN A 105 -0.57 -12.81 -2.41
CA GLN A 105 -0.30 -11.84 -1.35
C GLN A 105 -1.57 -11.20 -0.78
N LEU A 106 -2.55 -10.91 -1.65
CA LEU A 106 -3.85 -10.38 -1.25
C LEU A 106 -4.58 -11.37 -0.33
N ARG A 107 -4.64 -12.65 -0.72
CA ARG A 107 -5.25 -13.70 0.11
C ARG A 107 -4.48 -13.90 1.41
N HIS A 108 -3.15 -13.90 1.37
CA HIS A 108 -2.33 -13.98 2.57
C HIS A 108 -2.69 -12.87 3.56
N ILE A 109 -2.80 -11.61 3.12
CA ILE A 109 -3.20 -10.50 4.00
C ILE A 109 -4.63 -10.71 4.54
N ILE A 110 -5.56 -11.13 3.71
CA ILE A 110 -6.94 -11.36 4.15
C ILE A 110 -6.99 -12.43 5.24
N ASP A 111 -6.28 -13.53 5.06
CA ASP A 111 -6.26 -14.65 6.01
C ASP A 111 -5.46 -14.29 7.27
N HIS A 112 -4.25 -13.74 7.10
CA HIS A 112 -3.33 -13.45 8.21
C HIS A 112 -3.91 -12.39 9.17
N TYR A 113 -4.58 -11.37 8.65
CA TYR A 113 -5.18 -10.31 9.46
C TYR A 113 -6.66 -10.54 9.80
N GLY A 114 -7.25 -11.67 9.37
CA GLY A 114 -8.64 -12.02 9.67
C GLY A 114 -9.67 -11.10 9.00
N LEU A 115 -9.42 -10.67 7.77
CA LEU A 115 -10.23 -9.68 7.05
C LEU A 115 -11.38 -10.32 6.23
N GLY A 116 -11.55 -11.63 6.28
CA GLY A 116 -12.52 -12.38 5.45
C GLY A 116 -13.98 -11.94 5.61
N LYS A 117 -14.37 -11.24 6.68
CA LYS A 117 -15.72 -10.67 6.81
C LYS A 117 -15.96 -9.45 5.90
N PHE A 118 -14.89 -8.84 5.39
CA PHE A 118 -14.96 -7.66 4.53
C PHE A 118 -14.85 -7.99 3.04
N PHE A 119 -14.35 -9.19 2.73
CA PHE A 119 -14.01 -9.62 1.38
C PHE A 119 -14.55 -11.03 1.14
N MET A 120 -15.14 -11.25 -0.02
CA MET A 120 -15.70 -12.54 -0.41
C MET A 120 -15.00 -13.09 -1.65
N PRO A 121 -14.95 -14.43 -1.80
CA PRO A 121 -14.62 -15.04 -3.07
C PRO A 121 -15.61 -14.55 -4.14
N GLY A 122 -15.08 -14.13 -5.28
CA GLY A 122 -15.86 -13.75 -6.46
C GLY A 122 -15.51 -14.65 -7.64
N ARG A 123 -16.26 -14.52 -8.73
CA ARG A 123 -15.76 -15.05 -10.02
C ARG A 123 -14.47 -14.31 -10.37
N PRO A 124 -13.39 -15.04 -10.73
CA PRO A 124 -12.15 -14.41 -11.17
C PRO A 124 -12.45 -13.35 -12.23
N ALA A 125 -12.00 -12.12 -12.00
CA ALA A 125 -12.05 -11.05 -12.98
C ALA A 125 -10.88 -11.20 -13.97
N CYS A 126 -10.63 -10.18 -14.78
CA CYS A 126 -9.41 -10.09 -15.57
C CYS A 126 -8.19 -10.38 -14.68
N HIS A 127 -7.23 -11.13 -15.23
CA HIS A 127 -5.98 -11.50 -14.57
C HIS A 127 -6.11 -12.47 -13.38
N GLY A 128 -7.26 -13.12 -13.17
CA GLY A 128 -7.39 -14.23 -12.21
C GLY A 128 -7.58 -13.80 -10.76
N ILE A 129 -7.80 -12.50 -10.51
CA ILE A 129 -8.09 -11.96 -9.18
C ILE A 129 -9.54 -12.28 -8.83
N ASP A 130 -9.77 -13.00 -7.74
CA ASP A 130 -11.06 -13.56 -7.36
C ASP A 130 -11.54 -13.11 -5.98
N VAL A 131 -11.06 -11.94 -5.53
CA VAL A 131 -11.46 -11.32 -4.27
C VAL A 131 -12.31 -10.10 -4.57
N ARG A 132 -13.46 -9.96 -3.91
CA ARG A 132 -14.33 -8.78 -4.03
C ARG A 132 -14.71 -8.23 -2.65
N PRO A 133 -14.84 -6.90 -2.50
CA PRO A 133 -15.41 -6.32 -1.29
C PRO A 133 -16.85 -6.80 -1.04
N GLY A 134 -17.20 -7.07 0.22
CA GLY A 134 -18.57 -7.42 0.60
C GLY A 134 -19.53 -6.21 0.60
N GLY A 135 -20.82 -6.47 0.79
CA GLY A 135 -21.86 -5.45 0.94
C GLY A 135 -22.47 -4.93 -0.37
N ILE A 136 -21.99 -5.42 -1.52
CA ILE A 136 -22.59 -5.20 -2.84
C ILE A 136 -23.10 -6.54 -3.36
N ASP A 137 -24.32 -6.55 -3.89
CA ASP A 137 -24.80 -7.63 -4.74
C ASP A 137 -24.24 -7.42 -6.15
N TYR A 138 -23.25 -8.25 -6.50
CA TYR A 138 -22.56 -8.20 -7.79
C TYR A 138 -23.38 -8.76 -8.97
N HIS A 139 -24.59 -9.26 -8.74
CA HIS A 139 -25.53 -9.59 -9.82
C HIS A 139 -26.34 -8.38 -10.26
N THR A 140 -26.61 -7.46 -9.33
CA THR A 140 -27.46 -6.28 -9.56
C THR A 140 -26.69 -4.96 -9.52
N ASP A 141 -25.42 -4.99 -9.12
CA ASP A 141 -24.57 -3.83 -8.80
C ASP A 141 -25.22 -2.89 -7.77
N GLN A 142 -26.08 -3.43 -6.91
CA GLN A 142 -26.76 -2.68 -5.85
C GLN A 142 -26.14 -2.97 -4.49
N THR A 143 -26.12 -1.94 -3.65
CA THR A 143 -25.73 -2.10 -2.25
C THR A 143 -26.85 -2.78 -1.48
N ASP A 144 -26.57 -3.88 -0.80
CA ASP A 144 -27.47 -4.48 0.18
C ASP A 144 -27.40 -3.63 1.48
N PRO A 145 -28.45 -2.86 1.85
CA PRO A 145 -28.33 -1.91 2.96
C PRO A 145 -28.07 -2.58 4.33
N PRO A 146 -28.76 -3.67 4.72
CA PRO A 146 -28.40 -4.47 5.90
C PRO A 146 -26.96 -4.97 5.87
N ALA A 147 -26.52 -5.59 4.78
CA ALA A 147 -25.15 -6.13 4.69
C ALA A 147 -24.10 -5.01 4.78
N MET A 148 -24.34 -3.88 4.13
CA MET A 148 -23.44 -2.72 4.18
C MET A 148 -23.42 -2.06 5.56
N ALA A 149 -24.55 -2.00 6.27
CA ALA A 149 -24.59 -1.53 7.65
C ALA A 149 -23.75 -2.42 8.58
N ALA A 150 -23.86 -3.75 8.42
CA ALA A 150 -23.04 -4.72 9.15
C ALA A 150 -21.55 -4.58 8.80
N TRP A 151 -21.23 -4.43 7.51
CA TRP A 151 -19.86 -4.21 7.02
C TRP A 151 -19.24 -2.96 7.64
N ARG A 152 -19.95 -1.82 7.63
CA ARG A 152 -19.46 -0.54 8.17
C ARG A 152 -19.30 -0.58 9.68
N LYS A 153 -20.22 -1.25 10.39
CA LYS A 153 -20.10 -1.48 11.83
C LYS A 153 -18.84 -2.30 12.13
N ALA A 154 -18.67 -3.43 11.45
CA ALA A 154 -17.51 -4.29 11.60
C ALA A 154 -16.20 -3.53 11.32
N TYR A 155 -16.18 -2.66 10.31
CA TYR A 155 -15.01 -1.85 9.97
C TYR A 155 -14.63 -0.88 11.09
N LYS A 156 -15.63 -0.20 11.66
CA LYS A 156 -15.42 0.75 12.75
C LYS A 156 -14.84 0.09 14.00
N ASP A 157 -15.20 -1.17 14.23
CA ASP A 157 -14.75 -1.96 15.37
C ASP A 157 -13.32 -2.55 15.18
N GLU A 158 -12.76 -2.48 13.96
CA GLU A 158 -11.38 -2.93 13.72
C GLU A 158 -10.33 -1.95 14.29
N PRO A 159 -9.17 -2.46 14.74
CA PRO A 159 -8.04 -1.62 15.09
C PRO A 159 -7.51 -0.86 13.85
N PRO A 160 -6.84 0.29 14.04
CA PRO A 160 -6.37 1.14 12.94
C PRO A 160 -5.55 0.41 11.86
N VAL A 161 -4.66 -0.51 12.24
CA VAL A 161 -3.85 -1.29 11.29
C VAL A 161 -4.72 -2.09 10.30
N ARG A 162 -5.79 -2.73 10.78
CA ARG A 162 -6.70 -3.51 9.94
C ARG A 162 -7.61 -2.60 9.11
N GLN A 163 -8.05 -1.46 9.66
CA GLN A 163 -8.78 -0.45 8.89
C GLN A 163 -7.95 0.05 7.69
N MET A 164 -6.64 0.27 7.88
CA MET A 164 -5.71 0.67 6.82
C MET A 164 -5.52 -0.42 5.75
N LEU A 165 -5.38 -1.68 6.16
CA LEU A 165 -5.27 -2.82 5.22
C LEU A 165 -6.55 -3.02 4.42
N ILE A 166 -7.71 -2.98 5.06
CA ILE A 166 -9.02 -3.07 4.39
C ILE A 166 -9.19 -1.92 3.39
N ALA A 167 -8.91 -0.68 3.81
CA ALA A 167 -8.99 0.48 2.93
C ALA A 167 -8.01 0.38 1.76
N THR A 168 -6.81 -0.15 1.99
CA THR A 168 -5.82 -0.41 0.94
C THR A 168 -6.36 -1.34 -0.13
N ILE A 169 -6.90 -2.50 0.27
CA ILE A 169 -7.48 -3.47 -0.66
C ILE A 169 -8.66 -2.86 -1.42
N LEU A 170 -9.50 -2.05 -0.77
CA LEU A 170 -10.59 -1.33 -1.44
C LEU A 170 -10.09 -0.38 -2.53
N TRP A 171 -9.06 0.42 -2.24
CA TRP A 171 -8.49 1.35 -3.22
C TRP A 171 -7.73 0.67 -4.37
N LEU A 172 -7.19 -0.53 -4.13
CA LEU A 172 -6.63 -1.37 -5.20
C LEU A 172 -7.72 -2.03 -6.06
N TYR A 173 -8.86 -2.37 -5.44
CA TYR A 173 -10.01 -2.93 -6.15
C TYR A 173 -10.69 -1.90 -7.07
N ASN A 174 -10.75 -0.64 -6.65
CA ASN A 174 -11.26 0.45 -7.49
C ASN A 174 -10.49 1.74 -7.19
N SER A 175 -9.82 2.26 -8.21
CA SER A 175 -8.98 3.46 -8.11
C SER A 175 -9.78 4.76 -7.91
N ASP A 176 -11.11 4.74 -8.11
CA ASP A 176 -11.95 5.89 -7.79
C ASP A 176 -12.22 5.98 -6.28
N GLU A 177 -11.42 6.80 -5.61
CA GLU A 177 -11.57 7.12 -4.19
C GLU A 177 -13.00 7.57 -3.83
N LYS A 178 -13.68 8.30 -4.73
CA LYS A 178 -15.04 8.79 -4.47
C LYS A 178 -16.04 7.64 -4.44
N LEU A 179 -15.90 6.66 -5.33
CA LEU A 179 -16.74 5.45 -5.30
C LEU A 179 -16.47 4.63 -4.04
N ILE A 180 -15.20 4.41 -3.70
CA ILE A 180 -14.84 3.69 -2.47
C ILE A 180 -15.43 4.37 -1.23
N LYS A 181 -15.32 5.71 -1.14
CA LYS A 181 -15.91 6.50 -0.06
C LYS A 181 -17.43 6.48 -0.07
N LYS A 182 -18.07 6.51 -1.24
CA LYS A 182 -19.53 6.50 -1.36
C LYS A 182 -20.11 5.17 -0.87
N PHE A 183 -19.53 4.06 -1.31
CA PHE A 183 -20.09 2.73 -1.04
C PHE A 183 -19.62 2.15 0.29
N TRP A 184 -18.33 2.18 0.59
CA TRP A 184 -17.80 1.53 1.80
C TRP A 184 -17.44 2.53 2.89
N LEU A 185 -16.58 3.50 2.61
CA LEU A 185 -15.91 4.31 3.63
C LEU A 185 -16.66 5.60 4.02
N HIS A 186 -17.97 5.67 3.78
CA HIS A 186 -18.75 6.89 4.06
C HIS A 186 -18.76 7.19 5.56
N ARG A 187 -18.16 8.33 5.94
CA ARG A 187 -17.99 8.76 7.35
C ARG A 187 -17.21 7.76 8.22
N LEU A 188 -16.40 6.90 7.60
CA LEU A 188 -15.50 5.98 8.29
C LEU A 188 -14.05 6.51 8.27
N PRO A 189 -13.21 6.09 9.24
CA PRO A 189 -11.80 6.44 9.24
C PRO A 189 -11.12 6.02 7.94
N CYS A 190 -10.61 6.99 7.18
CA CYS A 190 -9.87 6.72 5.92
C CYS A 190 -8.92 7.86 5.51
N GLY A 191 -8.74 8.85 6.38
CA GLY A 191 -8.01 10.09 6.11
C GLY A 191 -6.60 10.13 6.70
N TRP A 192 -5.96 8.99 6.91
CA TRP A 192 -4.66 8.94 7.59
C TRP A 192 -3.57 9.62 6.76
N HIS A 193 -2.75 10.42 7.42
CA HIS A 193 -1.50 10.91 6.84
C HIS A 193 -0.61 9.70 6.51
N ALA A 194 0.04 9.73 5.34
CA ALA A 194 0.82 8.60 4.84
C ALA A 194 1.93 8.17 5.82
N ALA A 195 2.69 9.12 6.36
CA ALA A 195 3.73 8.82 7.34
C ALA A 195 3.20 8.18 8.63
N ASP A 196 2.02 8.59 9.11
CA ASP A 196 1.39 7.98 10.30
C ASP A 196 0.89 6.57 9.99
N ALA A 197 0.37 6.36 8.78
CA ALA A 197 -0.06 5.04 8.34
C ALA A 197 1.14 4.09 8.23
N VAL A 198 2.24 4.51 7.59
CA VAL A 198 3.49 3.72 7.53
C VAL A 198 3.98 3.40 8.93
N ASN A 199 4.00 4.38 9.83
CA ASN A 199 4.42 4.17 11.21
C ASN A 199 3.49 3.19 11.97
N THR A 200 2.17 3.30 11.76
CA THR A 200 1.17 2.40 12.36
C THR A 200 1.35 0.98 11.84
N LEU A 201 1.49 0.81 10.53
CA LEU A 201 1.74 -0.49 9.90
C LEU A 201 3.06 -1.10 10.42
N LYS A 202 4.11 -0.29 10.58
CA LYS A 202 5.41 -0.74 11.12
C LYS A 202 5.28 -1.27 12.54
N HIS A 203 4.61 -0.53 13.43
CA HIS A 203 4.46 -0.91 14.85
C HIS A 203 3.51 -2.10 15.07
N ASN A 204 2.79 -2.53 14.03
CA ASN A 204 1.89 -3.68 14.07
C ASN A 204 2.36 -4.79 13.11
N ASP A 205 3.65 -4.81 12.75
CA ASP A 205 4.29 -5.80 11.87
C ASP A 205 3.63 -5.99 10.48
N ALA A 206 2.81 -5.03 10.05
CA ALA A 206 2.03 -5.09 8.82
C ALA A 206 2.65 -4.35 7.64
N LEU A 207 3.71 -3.57 7.87
CA LEU A 207 4.32 -2.75 6.84
C LEU A 207 4.92 -3.60 5.71
N ARG A 208 5.52 -4.74 6.06
CA ARG A 208 6.15 -5.65 5.09
C ARG A 208 5.11 -6.24 4.12
N ASP A 209 4.00 -6.74 4.65
CA ASP A 209 2.93 -7.33 3.83
C ASP A 209 2.25 -6.28 2.97
N TRP A 210 1.97 -5.11 3.54
CA TRP A 210 1.39 -3.98 2.85
C TRP A 210 2.28 -3.54 1.67
N ALA A 211 3.57 -3.33 1.89
CA ALA A 211 4.49 -2.89 0.85
C ALA A 211 4.64 -3.92 -0.28
N GLN A 212 4.66 -5.23 0.05
CA GLN A 212 4.64 -6.29 -0.97
C GLN A 212 3.36 -6.25 -1.82
N LEU A 213 2.20 -6.10 -1.19
CA LEU A 213 0.92 -6.00 -1.92
C LEU A 213 0.93 -4.83 -2.90
N ILE A 214 1.39 -3.66 -2.45
CA ILE A 214 1.50 -2.45 -3.27
C ILE A 214 2.50 -2.63 -4.42
N ALA A 215 3.68 -3.20 -4.14
CA ALA A 215 4.71 -3.41 -5.16
C ALA A 215 4.28 -4.44 -6.22
N LEU A 216 3.51 -5.46 -5.83
CA LEU A 216 2.99 -6.46 -6.76
C LEU A 216 1.85 -5.93 -7.64
N TYR A 217 1.14 -4.88 -7.24
CA TYR A 217 0.00 -4.35 -8.00
C TYR A 217 0.45 -3.63 -9.28
N SER A 218 -0.10 -4.02 -10.42
CA SER A 218 0.24 -3.44 -11.74
C SER A 218 -0.90 -2.66 -12.39
N GLY A 219 -1.98 -2.34 -11.65
CA GLY A 219 -3.11 -1.59 -12.21
C GLY A 219 -4.17 -2.42 -12.91
N TRP A 220 -4.33 -3.70 -12.52
CA TRP A 220 -5.41 -4.57 -13.00
C TRP A 220 -6.77 -4.16 -12.48
#